data_AF-A0A850ZG17-F1
#
_entry.id   AF-A0A850ZG17-F1
#
_cell.length_a   1.000
_cell.length_b   1.000
_cell.length_c   1.000
_cell.angle_alpha   90.00
_cell.angle_beta   90.00
_cell.angle_gamma   90.00
#
_symmetry.space_group_name_H-M   'P 1'
#
loop_
_entity.id
_entity.type
_entity.pdbx_description
1 polymer ?
#
loop_
_entity_poly.entity_id
_entity_poly.type
_entity_poly.pdbx_seq_one_letter_code
_entity_poly.pdbx_strand_id
1 'polypeptide(L)'
;GLLMALDVPQERGLGHLDQRYLDGLEVCRFPLLPFLRPLPLDWMYLLYTVMFLGALGIMLGCCYRLSCVAFLCPYWYLLLLDKTSWNNHSYLYGLLGFQLALLGADRYGSLDGLFRPQKRNAHVPLWNYTLLRAQVFIVYFIAGLKKLDADWVGGFSMGTLARHWLFAPFRSGEGRERGGVPRHPKTPWLCAGTPSIPDRGMPHPRVQWGFLSVLPPGMFSYTMLATNGLFCRPEWPRGLLARCPPWLQGWLPSTKPPQPSPDCHYGGRGARGGLRPRQHLAAAFTILYVLEQLFLPYSHFITQGYNNWTNGLYGYSWDMMVHSRFHQHVKITYRDGLTGEVGYLKPGAFTQSRRWRDHADMLKQYSACLSRLLPRYNVSQPQIYFDIWVSINERFQQRLVDPRVDLVRAPWSPWTPTPWLLPLLVDLSPWRQRLQELEAQLDGHTDTVFIADFPGLHLENFVSEDLGNTSLRVLRGQVLVELVEQQQNHSLQEGEGMQLPAGQYHKVHTVSPEPSCYMYLYVNTTALELERNLTRLRELWERVRNGTEQSPLPPELRPLLGEPPPAGVPLDPVVSLFLRREQREQRRELESSLAQRLRRFLRRKFFLFRR
;
A
#
# COMPACT_ATOMS: atom_id res chain seq x y z
N GLY A 1 9.57 9.26 19.19
CA GLY A 1 10.35 10.51 19.17
C GLY A 1 10.76 10.85 17.75
N LEU A 2 12.04 10.69 17.40
CA LEU A 2 12.59 11.11 16.10
C LEU A 2 11.78 10.61 14.89
N LEU A 3 11.50 9.31 14.81
CA LEU A 3 10.74 8.75 13.69
C LEU A 3 9.29 9.27 13.63
N MET A 4 8.68 9.57 14.77
CA MET A 4 7.35 10.20 14.81
C MET A 4 7.44 11.63 14.27
N ALA A 5 8.49 12.40 14.63
CA ALA A 5 8.68 13.76 14.13
C ALA A 5 8.92 13.80 12.60
N LEU A 6 9.59 12.79 12.03
CA LEU A 6 9.76 12.65 10.58
C LEU A 6 8.46 12.22 9.87
N ASP A 7 7.65 11.37 10.52
CA ASP A 7 6.39 10.86 9.97
C ASP A 7 5.32 11.96 9.82
N VAL A 8 5.26 12.92 10.75
CA VAL A 8 4.26 14.01 10.74
C VAL A 8 4.27 14.84 9.43
N PRO A 9 5.39 15.44 8.98
CA PRO A 9 5.43 16.20 7.73
C PRO A 9 5.27 15.32 6.49
N GLN A 10 5.84 14.11 6.51
CA GLN A 10 5.97 13.28 5.31
C GLN A 10 4.74 12.39 5.06
N GLU A 11 4.43 11.50 6.01
CA GLU A 11 3.40 10.47 5.85
C GLU A 11 2.04 10.94 6.37
N ARG A 12 2.00 11.77 7.42
CA ARG A 12 0.74 12.35 7.91
C ARG A 12 0.32 13.59 7.13
N GLY A 13 1.20 14.12 6.29
CA GLY A 13 0.87 15.12 5.28
C GLY A 13 0.82 16.56 5.77
N LEU A 14 1.54 16.92 6.84
CA LEU A 14 1.70 18.35 7.19
C LEU A 14 2.36 19.14 6.04
N GLY A 15 3.26 18.53 5.25
CA GLY A 15 3.87 19.19 4.10
C GLY A 15 2.95 19.47 2.90
N HIS A 16 1.77 18.84 2.86
CA HIS A 16 0.78 18.99 1.77
C HIS A 16 -0.63 19.20 2.34
N LEU A 17 -0.69 19.89 3.48
CA LEU A 17 -1.91 20.04 4.28
C LEU A 17 -2.97 20.87 3.54
N ASP A 18 -2.52 21.88 2.80
CA ASP A 18 -3.29 22.70 1.87
C ASP A 18 -3.97 21.82 0.80
N GLN A 19 -3.24 20.95 0.13
CA GLN A 19 -3.81 20.08 -0.91
C GLN A 19 -4.81 19.07 -0.35
N ARG A 20 -4.60 18.65 0.90
CA ARG A 20 -5.42 17.63 1.57
C ARG A 20 -6.72 18.19 2.15
N TYR A 21 -6.66 19.40 2.70
CA TYR A 21 -7.77 20.00 3.44
C TYR A 21 -8.28 21.30 2.82
N LEU A 22 -7.81 21.67 1.62
CA LEU A 22 -8.10 22.93 0.93
C LEU A 22 -9.53 23.42 1.16
N ASP A 23 -9.63 24.64 1.68
CA ASP A 23 -10.91 25.30 1.84
C ASP A 23 -11.50 25.62 0.45
N GLY A 24 -12.74 25.18 0.20
CA GLY A 24 -13.51 25.50 -1.01
C GLY A 24 -13.66 24.39 -2.05
N LEU A 25 -12.97 23.24 -1.93
CA LEU A 25 -13.25 22.08 -2.78
C LEU A 25 -14.29 21.15 -2.12
N GLU A 26 -15.38 20.89 -2.83
CA GLU A 26 -16.40 19.91 -2.43
C GLU A 26 -15.89 18.48 -2.65
N VAL A 27 -15.12 17.99 -1.68
CA VAL A 27 -14.53 16.65 -1.70
C VAL A 27 -15.26 15.74 -0.73
N CYS A 28 -15.63 14.55 -1.20
CA CYS A 28 -16.13 13.46 -0.37
C CYS A 28 -15.01 12.89 0.49
N ARG A 29 -15.24 12.86 1.81
CA ARG A 29 -14.29 12.39 2.82
C ARG A 29 -14.80 11.14 3.49
N PHE A 30 -13.87 10.37 4.06
CA PHE A 30 -14.16 9.05 4.62
C PHE A 30 -13.73 8.95 6.09
N PRO A 31 -14.41 9.63 7.02
CA PRO A 31 -14.12 9.48 8.43
C PRO A 31 -14.55 8.09 8.93
N LEU A 32 -13.84 7.57 9.93
CA LEU A 32 -14.26 6.34 10.60
C LEU A 32 -15.57 6.56 11.38
N LEU A 33 -15.68 7.74 12.00
CA LEU A 33 -16.86 8.18 12.75
C LEU A 33 -17.59 9.26 11.94
N PRO A 34 -18.85 9.03 11.48
CA PRO A 34 -19.53 9.93 10.54
C PRO A 34 -19.71 11.38 11.00
N PHE A 35 -19.66 11.64 12.31
CA PHE A 35 -19.78 12.97 12.88
C PHE A 35 -18.47 13.76 12.88
N LEU A 36 -17.32 13.10 12.70
CA LEU A 36 -16.03 13.79 12.64
C LEU A 36 -15.93 14.57 11.34
N ARG A 37 -15.60 15.85 11.49
CA ARG A 37 -15.36 16.77 10.39
C ARG A 37 -14.01 17.45 10.59
N PRO A 38 -13.32 17.81 9.49
CA PRO A 38 -12.12 18.63 9.57
C PRO A 38 -12.40 19.94 10.30
N LEU A 39 -11.38 20.46 10.98
CA LEU A 39 -11.39 21.85 11.41
C LEU A 39 -11.07 22.75 10.19
N PRO A 40 -11.34 24.06 10.26
CA PRO A 40 -10.85 25.01 9.25
C PRO A 40 -9.35 24.89 9.06
N LEU A 41 -8.85 25.22 7.86
CA LEU A 41 -7.47 24.95 7.47
C LEU A 41 -6.43 25.49 8.47
N ASP A 42 -6.62 26.71 8.98
CA ASP A 42 -5.73 27.34 9.97
C ASP A 42 -5.63 26.52 11.28
N TRP A 43 -6.77 26.01 11.76
CA TRP A 43 -6.83 25.15 12.94
C TRP A 43 -6.21 23.78 12.68
N MET A 44 -6.28 23.29 11.44
CA MET A 44 -5.58 22.07 11.05
C MET A 44 -4.06 22.28 11.08
N TYR A 45 -3.53 23.42 10.60
CA TYR A 45 -2.11 23.75 10.75
C TYR A 45 -1.67 23.82 12.21
N LEU A 46 -2.48 24.42 13.09
CA LEU A 46 -2.20 24.45 14.52
C LEU A 46 -2.15 23.03 15.10
N LEU A 47 -3.15 22.20 14.80
CA LEU A 47 -3.26 20.84 15.29
C LEU A 47 -2.04 19.98 14.88
N TYR A 48 -1.61 20.08 13.63
CA TYR A 48 -0.41 19.37 13.16
C TYR A 48 0.87 19.93 13.76
N THR A 49 0.97 21.24 13.98
CA THR A 49 2.12 21.86 14.67
C THR A 49 2.22 21.36 16.11
N VAL A 50 1.11 21.29 16.85
CA VAL A 50 1.06 20.71 18.20
C VAL A 50 1.51 19.26 18.20
N MET A 51 1.03 18.46 17.23
CA MET A 51 1.46 17.07 17.06
C MET A 51 2.97 16.96 16.81
N PHE A 52 3.51 17.80 15.93
CA PHE A 52 4.93 17.82 15.57
C PHE A 52 5.80 18.23 16.76
N LEU A 53 5.44 19.30 17.47
CA LEU A 53 6.12 19.73 18.69
C LEU A 53 6.05 18.66 19.79
N GLY A 54 4.91 17.99 19.94
CA GLY A 54 4.76 16.82 20.82
C GLY A 54 5.75 15.71 20.46
N ALA A 55 5.88 15.36 19.17
CA ALA A 55 6.84 14.36 18.71
C ALA A 55 8.31 14.75 18.98
N LEU A 56 8.67 16.03 18.80
CA LEU A 56 9.98 16.58 19.16
C LEU A 56 10.22 16.57 20.67
N GLY A 57 9.20 16.91 21.46
CA GLY A 57 9.24 16.83 22.93
C GLY A 57 9.47 15.40 23.42
N ILE A 58 8.82 14.40 22.80
CA ILE A 58 9.06 12.97 23.06
C ILE A 58 10.49 12.59 22.67
N MET A 59 11.01 13.09 21.54
CA MET A 59 12.38 12.81 21.08
C MET A 59 13.42 13.31 22.08
N LEU A 60 13.26 14.53 22.58
CA LEU A 60 14.20 15.17 23.50
C LEU A 60 13.96 14.76 24.97
N GLY A 61 12.81 14.14 25.27
CA GLY A 61 12.36 13.88 26.63
C GLY A 61 12.10 15.17 27.41
N CYS A 62 11.58 16.21 26.75
CA CYS A 62 11.19 17.49 27.36
C CYS A 62 9.69 17.48 27.68
N CYS A 63 9.32 17.88 28.90
CA CYS A 63 7.95 17.87 29.41
C CYS A 63 7.24 16.56 29.02
N TYR A 64 7.92 15.43 29.23
CA TYR A 64 7.68 14.20 28.46
C TYR A 64 6.21 13.76 28.41
N ARG A 65 5.51 13.80 29.55
CA ARG A 65 4.09 13.40 29.64
C ARG A 65 3.18 14.34 28.86
N LEU A 66 3.41 15.66 28.94
CA LEU A 66 2.67 16.65 28.17
C LEU A 66 2.94 16.49 26.67
N SER A 67 4.21 16.27 26.30
CA SER A 67 4.61 16.01 24.91
C SER A 67 3.96 14.74 24.34
N CYS A 68 3.79 13.69 25.15
CA CYS A 68 3.04 12.50 24.75
C CYS A 68 1.57 12.81 24.47
N VAL A 69 0.90 13.57 25.34
CA VAL A 69 -0.51 13.96 25.13
C VAL A 69 -0.66 14.87 23.91
N ALA A 70 0.23 15.86 23.75
CA ALA A 70 0.27 16.77 22.63
C ALA A 70 0.47 16.06 21.28
N PHE A 71 1.19 14.92 21.27
CA PHE A 71 1.26 14.06 20.10
C PHE A 71 0.00 13.19 19.94
N LEU A 72 -0.39 12.50 21.01
CA LEU A 72 -1.39 11.43 20.97
C LEU A 72 -2.79 11.91 20.58
N CYS A 73 -3.26 13.02 21.15
CA CYS A 73 -4.61 13.50 20.92
C CYS A 73 -4.82 13.95 19.45
N PRO A 74 -3.98 14.84 18.88
CA PRO A 74 -4.02 15.15 17.46
C PRO A 74 -3.84 13.93 16.56
N TYR A 75 -2.94 13.02 16.92
CA TYR A 75 -2.65 11.83 16.10
C TYR A 75 -3.87 10.94 15.92
N TRP A 76 -4.56 10.60 17.02
CA TRP A 76 -5.77 9.79 16.95
C TRP A 76 -6.93 10.52 16.30
N TYR A 77 -7.08 11.83 16.54
CA TYR A 77 -8.07 12.63 15.83
C TYR A 77 -7.89 12.55 14.32
N LEU A 78 -6.66 12.75 13.81
CA LEU A 78 -6.37 12.67 12.38
C LEU A 78 -6.56 11.26 11.81
N LEU A 79 -6.17 10.24 12.57
CA LEU A 79 -6.32 8.84 12.16
C LEU A 79 -7.81 8.45 12.04
N LEU A 80 -8.67 8.92 12.95
CA LEU A 80 -10.11 8.70 12.91
C LEU A 80 -10.84 9.57 11.87
N LEU A 81 -10.31 10.76 11.58
CA LEU A 81 -10.87 11.71 10.62
C LEU A 81 -10.73 11.24 9.16
N ASP A 82 -9.66 10.51 8.83
CA ASP A 82 -9.42 10.04 7.47
C ASP A 82 -9.00 8.56 7.41
N LYS A 83 -10.01 7.69 7.26
CA LYS A 83 -9.82 6.25 7.10
C LYS A 83 -9.03 5.91 5.84
N THR A 84 -9.00 6.77 4.82
CA THR A 84 -8.25 6.48 3.59
C THR A 84 -6.73 6.48 3.80
N SER A 85 -6.25 7.15 4.84
CA SER A 85 -4.84 7.16 5.24
C SER A 85 -4.49 6.08 6.26
N TRP A 86 -5.48 5.29 6.71
CA TRP A 86 -5.31 4.26 7.72
C TRP A 86 -4.48 3.09 7.18
N ASN A 87 -3.46 2.66 7.90
CA ASN A 87 -2.74 1.43 7.61
C ASN A 87 -2.23 0.81 8.93
N ASN A 88 -1.78 -0.46 8.88
CA ASN A 88 -1.27 -1.16 10.07
C ASN A 88 -0.11 -0.41 10.76
N HIS A 89 0.74 0.27 10.00
CA HIS A 89 1.86 1.03 10.55
C HIS A 89 1.41 2.27 11.33
N SER A 90 0.48 3.04 10.78
CA SER A 90 -0.10 4.22 11.43
C SER A 90 -0.88 3.81 12.68
N TYR A 91 -1.57 2.67 12.67
CA TYR A 91 -2.21 2.13 13.86
C TYR A 91 -1.17 1.78 14.93
N LEU A 92 -0.09 1.09 14.57
CA LEU A 92 1.01 0.77 15.49
C LEU A 92 1.64 2.04 16.11
N TYR A 93 1.82 3.11 15.34
CA TYR A 93 2.31 4.40 15.85
C TYR A 93 1.37 5.01 16.90
N GLY A 94 0.05 4.91 16.69
CA GLY A 94 -0.94 5.34 17.67
C GLY A 94 -0.84 4.54 18.97
N LEU A 95 -0.68 3.23 18.87
CA LEU A 95 -0.48 2.34 20.03
C LEU A 95 0.85 2.60 20.75
N LEU A 96 1.95 2.74 20.02
CA LEU A 96 3.26 3.08 20.61
C LEU A 96 3.24 4.46 21.26
N GLY A 97 2.58 5.45 20.65
CA GLY A 97 2.37 6.77 21.25
C GLY A 97 1.58 6.68 22.56
N PHE A 98 0.51 5.89 22.58
CA PHE A 98 -0.30 5.64 23.78
C PHE A 98 0.53 4.94 24.86
N GLN A 99 1.30 3.91 24.50
CA GLN A 99 2.19 3.23 25.43
C GLN A 99 3.24 4.19 25.99
N LEU A 100 3.94 4.95 25.16
CA LEU A 100 4.89 5.97 25.62
C LEU A 100 4.27 6.95 26.62
N ALA A 101 3.02 7.36 26.42
CA ALA A 101 2.33 8.22 27.38
C ALA A 101 2.20 7.59 28.79
N LEU A 102 2.23 6.26 28.91
CA LEU A 102 2.19 5.51 30.16
C LEU A 102 3.60 5.21 30.71
N LEU A 103 4.57 4.98 29.83
CA LEU A 103 5.93 4.55 30.18
C LEU A 103 6.81 5.68 30.74
N GLY A 104 7.88 5.32 31.43
CA GLY A 104 8.93 6.24 31.89
C GLY A 104 10.13 6.26 30.93
N ALA A 105 9.92 6.63 29.66
CA ALA A 105 11.03 6.70 28.70
C ALA A 105 11.92 7.94 28.87
N ASP A 106 11.54 8.86 29.75
CA ASP A 106 12.26 10.10 30.10
C ASP A 106 13.36 9.93 31.14
N ARG A 107 13.73 8.69 31.52
CA ARG A 107 14.68 8.41 32.60
C ARG A 107 16.15 8.34 32.15
N TYR A 108 16.43 8.31 30.84
CA TYR A 108 17.79 8.21 30.32
C TYR A 108 17.99 9.15 29.12
N GLY A 109 18.96 10.08 29.22
CA GLY A 109 19.29 10.99 28.12
C GLY A 109 18.22 12.04 27.78
N SER A 110 17.33 12.38 28.72
CA SER A 110 16.24 13.35 28.53
C SER A 110 16.62 14.75 29.01
N LEU A 111 16.01 15.78 28.39
CA LEU A 111 16.09 17.16 28.88
C LEU A 111 15.46 17.32 30.26
N ASP A 112 14.34 16.64 30.55
CA ASP A 112 13.73 16.63 31.89
C ASP A 112 14.71 16.16 32.98
N GLY A 113 15.57 15.19 32.66
CA GLY A 113 16.60 14.68 33.56
C GLY A 113 17.75 15.67 33.81
N LEU A 114 17.98 16.64 32.93
CA LEU A 114 18.98 17.70 33.18
C LEU A 114 18.51 18.64 34.29
N PHE A 115 17.21 18.97 34.31
CA PHE A 115 16.62 19.84 35.32
C PHE A 115 16.18 19.11 36.59
N ARG A 116 15.87 17.80 36.51
CA ARG A 116 15.42 16.98 37.64
C ARG A 116 16.36 15.81 37.89
N PRO A 117 17.29 15.91 38.87
CA PRO A 117 18.30 14.88 39.10
C PRO A 117 17.69 13.52 39.49
N GLN A 118 16.52 13.48 40.12
CA GLN A 118 15.79 12.25 40.45
C GLN A 118 15.37 11.42 39.23
N LYS A 119 15.16 12.06 38.07
CA LYS A 119 14.81 11.35 36.83
C LYS A 119 16.05 10.89 36.06
N ARG A 120 17.21 11.52 36.29
CA ARG A 120 18.40 11.36 35.46
C ARG A 120 19.04 9.99 35.66
N ASN A 121 19.14 9.21 34.59
CA ASN A 121 19.74 7.86 34.61
C ASN A 121 19.13 6.97 35.72
N ALA A 122 17.81 6.99 35.90
CA ALA A 122 17.12 6.19 36.91
C ALA A 122 16.61 4.86 36.36
N HIS A 123 16.48 3.85 37.23
CA HIS A 123 15.85 2.58 36.86
C HIS A 123 14.39 2.76 36.43
N VAL A 124 13.97 1.92 35.49
CA VAL A 124 12.60 1.85 34.98
C VAL A 124 12.04 0.46 35.31
N PRO A 125 10.75 0.34 35.71
CA PRO A 125 10.14 -0.96 35.95
C PRO A 125 10.22 -1.87 34.73
N LEU A 126 10.40 -3.17 34.95
CA LEU A 126 10.54 -4.16 33.87
C LEU A 126 9.31 -4.18 32.96
N TRP A 127 8.11 -3.97 33.51
CA TRP A 127 6.87 -3.99 32.75
C TRP A 127 6.84 -2.95 31.63
N ASN A 128 7.53 -1.81 31.80
CA ASN A 128 7.62 -0.78 30.78
C ASN A 128 8.22 -1.31 29.48
N TYR A 129 9.22 -2.15 29.63
CA TYR A 129 9.98 -2.72 28.55
C TYR A 129 9.29 -3.93 27.95
N THR A 130 8.69 -4.78 28.79
CA THR A 130 7.92 -5.93 28.32
C THR A 130 6.68 -5.51 27.55
N LEU A 131 6.02 -4.41 27.89
CA LEU A 131 4.86 -3.90 27.16
C LEU A 131 5.21 -3.52 25.71
N LEU A 132 6.28 -2.75 25.50
CA LEU A 132 6.74 -2.40 24.14
C LEU A 132 7.18 -3.63 23.35
N ARG A 133 7.91 -4.55 23.98
CA ARG A 133 8.31 -5.82 23.37
C ARG A 133 7.12 -6.67 22.98
N ALA A 134 6.13 -6.80 23.87
CA ALA A 134 4.91 -7.55 23.62
C ALA A 134 4.15 -6.95 22.44
N GLN A 135 4.02 -5.61 22.35
CA GLN A 135 3.37 -4.98 21.21
C GLN A 135 4.03 -5.33 19.87
N VAL A 136 5.35 -5.16 19.79
CA VAL A 136 6.10 -5.47 18.57
C VAL A 136 5.99 -6.97 18.26
N PHE A 137 6.13 -7.82 19.27
CA PHE A 137 5.98 -9.27 19.13
C PHE A 137 4.60 -9.65 18.60
N ILE A 138 3.50 -9.12 19.17
CA ILE A 138 2.12 -9.42 18.76
C ILE A 138 1.91 -9.08 17.28
N VAL A 139 2.38 -7.90 16.84
CA VAL A 139 2.29 -7.48 15.44
C VAL A 139 2.97 -8.49 14.52
N TYR A 140 4.21 -8.89 14.83
CA TYR A 140 4.96 -9.84 14.02
C TYR A 140 4.38 -11.26 14.07
N PHE A 141 3.96 -11.70 15.24
CA PHE A 141 3.39 -13.02 15.45
C PHE A 141 2.08 -13.18 14.69
N ILE A 142 1.15 -12.24 14.84
CA ILE A 142 -0.15 -12.28 14.16
C ILE A 142 0.02 -12.09 12.65
N ALA A 143 0.89 -11.16 12.21
CA ALA A 143 1.18 -11.01 10.79
C ALA A 143 1.85 -12.25 10.18
N GLY A 144 2.67 -12.98 10.96
CA GLY A 144 3.25 -14.26 10.54
C GLY A 144 2.20 -15.36 10.41
N LEU A 145 1.31 -15.48 11.39
CA LEU A 145 0.20 -16.44 11.38
C LEU A 145 -0.73 -16.22 10.19
N LYS A 146 -1.05 -14.97 9.87
CA LYS A 146 -1.90 -14.60 8.72
C LYS A 146 -1.26 -14.88 7.35
N LYS A 147 0.06 -15.01 7.31
CA LYS A 147 0.80 -15.40 6.09
C LYS A 147 0.88 -16.91 5.89
N LEU A 148 0.29 -17.71 6.79
CA LEU A 148 0.14 -19.15 6.58
C LEU A 148 -1.05 -19.51 5.68
N ASP A 149 -1.80 -18.52 5.19
CA ASP A 149 -2.85 -18.73 4.20
C ASP A 149 -2.28 -19.34 2.91
N ALA A 150 -3.04 -20.26 2.29
CA ALA A 150 -2.72 -20.90 1.02
C ALA A 150 -2.39 -19.90 -0.10
N ASP A 151 -3.03 -18.72 -0.12
CA ASP A 151 -2.75 -17.67 -1.09
C ASP A 151 -1.37 -17.03 -0.91
N TRP A 152 -0.89 -16.94 0.33
CA TRP A 152 0.42 -16.37 0.62
C TRP A 152 1.52 -17.41 0.44
N VAL A 153 1.30 -18.63 0.97
CA VAL A 153 2.20 -19.77 0.80
C VAL A 153 2.36 -20.16 -0.67
N GLY A 154 1.28 -20.06 -1.46
CA GLY A 154 1.29 -20.28 -2.90
C GLY A 154 1.91 -19.14 -3.73
N GLY A 155 2.34 -18.05 -3.10
CA GLY A 155 3.02 -16.93 -3.76
C GLY A 155 2.12 -15.91 -4.47
N PHE A 156 0.81 -16.18 -4.60
CA PHE A 156 -0.16 -15.32 -5.31
C PHE A 156 -0.33 -13.94 -4.66
N SER A 157 -0.07 -13.82 -3.37
CA SER A 157 -0.17 -12.56 -2.63
C SER A 157 0.99 -11.59 -2.91
N MET A 158 2.11 -12.09 -3.45
CA MET A 158 3.36 -11.33 -3.62
C MET A 158 3.71 -11.05 -5.09
N GLY A 159 2.82 -11.34 -6.05
CA GLY A 159 3.12 -11.27 -7.48
C GLY A 159 3.79 -9.96 -7.93
N THR A 160 3.23 -8.80 -7.57
CA THR A 160 3.80 -7.50 -7.95
C THR A 160 5.06 -7.14 -7.15
N LEU A 161 5.09 -7.46 -5.84
CA LEU A 161 6.21 -7.09 -4.96
C LEU A 161 7.46 -7.92 -5.26
N ALA A 162 7.30 -9.21 -5.55
CA ALA A 162 8.37 -10.11 -5.94
C ALA A 162 9.06 -9.69 -7.24
N ARG A 163 8.39 -8.93 -8.11
CA ARG A 163 8.97 -8.36 -9.34
C ARG A 163 9.89 -7.16 -9.07
N HIS A 164 9.83 -6.54 -7.89
CA HIS A 164 10.68 -5.39 -7.55
C HIS A 164 12.17 -5.75 -7.57
N TRP A 165 13.03 -4.82 -8.00
CA TRP A 165 14.48 -5.04 -8.17
C TRP A 165 15.19 -5.50 -6.89
N LEU A 166 14.66 -5.09 -5.73
CA LEU A 166 15.14 -5.49 -4.42
C LEU A 166 15.19 -7.02 -4.27
N PHE A 167 14.24 -7.72 -4.89
CA PHE A 167 14.15 -9.17 -4.83
C PHE A 167 14.96 -9.87 -5.93
N ALA A 168 15.60 -9.12 -6.86
CA ALA A 168 16.33 -9.70 -7.99
C ALA A 168 17.46 -10.69 -7.61
N PRO A 169 18.30 -10.44 -6.58
CA PRO A 169 19.31 -11.41 -6.14
C PRO A 169 18.73 -12.73 -5.63
N PHE A 170 17.47 -12.71 -5.20
CA PHE A 170 16.76 -13.88 -4.70
C PHE A 170 16.03 -14.65 -5.81
N ARG A 171 15.95 -14.08 -7.02
CA ARG A 171 15.41 -14.76 -8.20
C ARG A 171 16.46 -15.55 -8.97
N SER A 172 17.75 -15.20 -8.82
CA SER A 172 18.85 -15.76 -9.61
C SER A 172 19.34 -17.15 -9.16
N GLY A 173 18.73 -17.75 -8.13
CA GLY A 173 19.14 -19.06 -7.57
C GLY A 173 18.37 -20.27 -8.09
N GLU A 174 17.29 -20.09 -8.86
CA GLU A 174 16.52 -21.18 -9.46
C GLU A 174 16.58 -21.09 -10.98
N GLY A 175 16.72 -22.26 -11.61
CA GLY A 175 16.86 -22.41 -13.06
C GLY A 175 15.79 -21.62 -13.81
N ARG A 176 16.22 -21.05 -14.93
CA ARG A 176 15.43 -20.25 -15.87
C ARG A 176 14.45 -21.16 -16.62
N GLU A 177 13.60 -21.89 -15.93
CA GLU A 177 12.47 -22.57 -16.53
C GLU A 177 11.35 -21.53 -16.73
N ARG A 178 11.12 -21.25 -18.02
CA ARG A 178 10.01 -20.51 -18.64
C ARG A 178 8.95 -19.96 -17.67
N GLY A 179 8.86 -18.63 -17.59
CA GLY A 179 7.64 -17.89 -17.24
C GLY A 179 7.16 -17.91 -15.78
N GLY A 180 7.72 -18.74 -14.89
CA GLY A 180 7.29 -18.81 -13.50
C GLY A 180 7.98 -17.78 -12.60
N VAL A 181 7.20 -16.95 -11.88
CA VAL A 181 7.69 -16.26 -10.67
C VAL A 181 8.15 -17.32 -9.65
N PRO A 182 9.29 -17.16 -8.95
CA PRO A 182 9.79 -18.20 -8.04
C PRO A 182 8.73 -18.55 -7.00
N ARG A 183 8.33 -19.83 -6.98
CA ARG A 183 7.21 -20.32 -6.15
C ARG A 183 7.55 -20.47 -4.68
N HIS A 184 8.83 -20.50 -4.28
CA HIS A 184 9.18 -20.66 -2.87
C HIS A 184 10.50 -19.96 -2.51
N PRO A 185 10.52 -19.06 -1.51
CA PRO A 185 11.73 -18.96 -0.70
C PRO A 185 11.85 -20.30 0.05
N LYS A 186 12.80 -21.16 -0.34
CA LYS A 186 13.13 -22.43 0.36
C LYS A 186 13.45 -22.25 1.85
N THR A 187 13.63 -21.02 2.29
CA THR A 187 13.53 -20.61 3.68
C THR A 187 12.14 -20.03 3.94
N PRO A 188 11.28 -20.71 4.69
CA PRO A 188 10.12 -20.06 5.28
C PRO A 188 10.66 -18.91 6.14
N TRP A 189 10.54 -17.66 5.67
CA TRP A 189 10.77 -16.47 6.50
C TRP A 189 9.65 -16.30 7.55
N LEU A 190 9.02 -17.41 7.98
CA LEU A 190 8.22 -17.52 9.20
C LEU A 190 9.04 -17.17 10.46
N CYS A 191 10.36 -17.15 10.36
CA CYS A 191 11.27 -16.76 11.44
C CYS A 191 11.75 -15.30 11.33
N ALA A 192 10.90 -14.34 10.93
CA ALA A 192 11.06 -12.95 11.40
C ALA A 192 10.46 -12.76 12.81
N GLY A 193 9.99 -13.84 13.42
CA GLY A 193 9.82 -14.00 14.86
C GLY A 193 10.50 -15.28 15.30
N THR A 194 11.84 -15.35 15.24
CA THR A 194 12.51 -16.31 16.14
C THR A 194 12.03 -15.97 17.55
N PRO A 195 11.48 -16.94 18.32
CA PRO A 195 11.29 -16.72 19.74
C PRO A 195 12.67 -16.42 20.28
N SER A 196 12.90 -15.16 20.63
CA SER A 196 14.16 -14.67 21.12
C SER A 196 14.33 -15.26 22.52
N ILE A 197 14.88 -16.48 22.57
CA ILE A 197 15.34 -17.11 23.78
C ILE A 197 16.28 -16.09 24.44
N PRO A 198 16.08 -15.70 25.71
CA PRO A 198 16.68 -14.48 26.26
C PRO A 198 18.21 -14.45 26.34
N ASP A 199 18.94 -15.54 26.09
CA ASP A 199 20.30 -15.65 26.65
C ASP A 199 21.45 -16.13 25.76
N ARG A 200 21.25 -16.55 24.50
CA ARG A 200 22.40 -17.03 23.69
C ARG A 200 22.41 -16.49 22.27
N GLY A 201 23.27 -15.50 22.06
CA GLY A 201 23.87 -15.17 20.75
C GLY A 201 23.05 -14.26 19.84
N MET A 202 23.12 -12.95 20.07
CA MET A 202 22.78 -11.95 19.04
C MET A 202 24.07 -11.39 18.43
N PRO A 203 24.20 -11.27 17.09
CA PRO A 203 25.34 -10.63 16.45
C PRO A 203 25.41 -9.15 16.81
N HIS A 204 26.63 -8.61 16.84
CA HIS A 204 26.94 -7.22 17.18
C HIS A 204 26.09 -6.24 16.33
N PRO A 205 25.57 -5.12 16.90
CA PRO A 205 24.70 -4.16 16.20
C PRO A 205 25.19 -3.67 14.83
N ARG A 206 26.50 -3.70 14.55
CA ARG A 206 27.11 -3.31 13.27
C ARG A 206 26.55 -4.07 12.06
N VAL A 207 26.13 -5.33 12.23
CA VAL A 207 25.58 -6.15 11.12
C VAL A 207 24.14 -5.73 10.76
N GLN A 208 23.40 -5.09 11.68
CA GLN A 208 22.01 -4.68 11.45
C GLN A 208 21.89 -3.31 10.74
N TRP A 209 22.86 -2.40 10.91
CA TRP A 209 22.83 -1.07 10.27
C TRP A 209 23.08 -1.11 8.75
N GLY A 210 23.64 -2.20 8.21
CA GLY A 210 23.86 -2.38 6.76
C GLY A 210 22.58 -2.47 5.93
N PHE A 211 21.44 -2.76 6.56
CA PHE A 211 20.14 -2.86 5.89
C PHE A 211 19.44 -1.51 5.65
N LEU A 212 19.93 -0.40 6.22
CA LEU A 212 19.33 0.94 6.06
C LEU A 212 19.28 1.44 4.61
N SER A 213 20.17 0.94 3.75
CA SER A 213 20.34 1.43 2.38
C SER A 213 19.41 0.77 1.36
N VAL A 214 18.68 -0.27 1.78
CA VAL A 214 18.10 -1.28 0.87
C VAL A 214 16.56 -1.32 0.92
N LEU A 215 15.93 -0.63 1.89
CA LEU A 215 14.49 -0.72 2.11
C LEU A 215 13.71 0.35 1.31
N PRO A 216 12.53 0.02 0.74
CA PRO A 216 11.70 0.93 -0.04
C PRO A 216 11.25 2.15 0.80
N PRO A 217 10.85 3.26 0.15
CA PRO A 217 10.46 4.49 0.83
C PRO A 217 9.14 4.29 1.58
N GLY A 218 9.24 4.01 2.87
CA GLY A 218 8.12 3.99 3.80
C GLY A 218 8.64 3.96 5.23
N MET A 219 8.04 4.77 6.11
CA MET A 219 8.46 4.91 7.52
C MET A 219 8.41 3.60 8.33
N PHE A 220 7.62 2.62 7.86
CA PHE A 220 7.50 1.30 8.48
C PHE A 220 8.84 0.60 8.66
N SER A 221 9.63 0.48 7.59
CA SER A 221 10.89 -0.27 7.62
C SER A 221 11.90 0.34 8.60
N TYR A 222 11.96 1.69 8.64
CA TYR A 222 12.81 2.42 9.58
C TYR A 222 12.36 2.26 11.03
N THR A 223 11.05 2.23 11.25
CA THR A 223 10.49 1.97 12.59
C THR A 223 10.84 0.59 13.08
N MET A 224 10.59 -0.43 12.26
CA MET A 224 10.85 -1.81 12.64
C MET A 224 12.33 -2.00 12.97
N LEU A 225 13.21 -1.40 12.17
CA LEU A 225 14.65 -1.40 12.43
C LEU A 225 14.99 -0.71 13.76
N ALA A 226 14.41 0.46 14.03
CA ALA A 226 14.64 1.17 15.29
C ALA A 226 14.13 0.38 16.51
N THR A 227 12.99 -0.32 16.37
CA THR A 227 12.44 -1.15 17.45
C THR A 227 13.25 -2.40 17.74
N ASN A 228 14.13 -2.86 16.84
CA ASN A 228 15.03 -3.99 17.12
C ASN A 228 15.94 -3.74 18.33
N GLY A 229 16.29 -2.48 18.61
CA GLY A 229 17.03 -2.10 19.82
C GLY A 229 16.30 -2.44 21.12
N LEU A 230 14.97 -2.64 21.09
CA LEU A 230 14.20 -3.13 22.22
C LEU A 230 14.45 -4.60 22.53
N PHE A 231 15.03 -5.40 21.63
CA PHE A 231 15.33 -6.81 21.87
C PHE A 231 16.79 -7.05 22.27
N CYS A 232 17.65 -6.03 22.13
CA CYS A 232 19.03 -6.07 22.62
C CYS A 232 19.11 -5.98 24.16
N ARG A 233 20.27 -6.34 24.75
CA ARG A 233 20.52 -6.20 26.19
C ARG A 233 20.32 -4.75 26.65
N PRO A 234 19.66 -4.46 27.78
CA PRO A 234 19.34 -3.09 28.20
C PRO A 234 20.54 -2.12 28.29
N GLU A 235 21.76 -2.64 28.43
CA GLU A 235 23.00 -1.89 28.53
C GLU A 235 23.62 -1.51 27.18
N TRP A 236 23.09 -2.02 26.06
CA TRP A 236 23.66 -1.80 24.73
C TRP A 236 23.88 -0.32 24.37
N PRO A 237 22.99 0.65 24.72
CA PRO A 237 23.22 2.05 24.36
C PRO A 237 24.42 2.62 25.12
N ARG A 238 24.58 2.25 26.39
CA ARG A 238 25.73 2.68 27.21
C ARG A 238 27.04 2.13 26.65
N GLY A 239 27.04 0.84 26.26
CA GLY A 239 28.21 0.21 25.66
C GLY A 239 28.63 0.83 24.32
N LEU A 240 27.67 1.34 23.54
CA LEU A 240 27.95 2.09 22.31
C LEU A 240 28.53 3.47 22.61
N LEU A 241 27.91 4.21 23.53
CA LEU A 241 28.31 5.56 23.93
C LEU A 241 29.69 5.59 24.60
N ALA A 242 30.05 4.54 25.36
CA ALA A 242 31.37 4.39 25.97
C ALA A 242 32.50 4.28 24.93
N ARG A 243 32.20 3.91 23.68
CA ARG A 243 33.18 3.83 22.59
C ARG A 243 33.33 5.15 21.82
N CYS A 244 32.53 6.18 22.13
CA CYS A 244 32.63 7.48 21.51
C CYS A 244 33.84 8.27 22.05
N PRO A 245 34.50 9.09 21.20
CA PRO A 245 35.66 9.87 21.61
C PRO A 245 35.33 10.87 22.73
N PRO A 246 36.30 11.22 23.59
CA PRO A 246 36.06 11.95 24.83
C PRO A 246 35.46 13.35 24.64
N TRP A 247 35.72 14.02 23.52
CA TRP A 247 35.12 15.32 23.20
C TRP A 247 33.59 15.25 23.00
N LEU A 248 33.05 14.08 22.60
CA LEU A 248 31.61 13.84 22.51
C LEU A 248 30.98 13.45 23.84
N GLN A 249 31.76 12.94 24.80
CA GLN A 249 31.24 12.43 26.07
C GLN A 249 30.58 13.53 26.93
N GLY A 250 30.98 14.80 26.76
CA GLY A 250 30.32 15.94 27.42
C GLY A 250 28.88 16.19 26.97
N TRP A 251 28.52 15.76 25.75
CA TRP A 251 27.20 15.95 25.14
C TRP A 251 26.33 14.70 25.18
N LEU A 252 26.93 13.54 25.50
CA LEU A 252 26.26 12.25 25.49
C LEU A 252 25.67 11.88 26.86
N PRO A 253 24.62 11.03 26.89
CA PRO A 253 24.07 10.51 28.14
C PRO A 253 25.11 9.75 28.97
N SER A 254 24.92 9.74 30.29
CA SER A 254 25.87 9.11 31.22
C SER A 254 26.01 7.61 30.99
N THR A 255 27.26 7.13 30.92
CA THR A 255 27.59 5.70 30.86
C THR A 255 27.58 5.01 32.23
N LYS A 256 27.39 5.77 33.32
CA LYS A 256 27.35 5.25 34.70
C LYS A 256 26.15 4.32 34.92
N PRO A 257 26.24 3.38 35.88
CA PRO A 257 25.10 2.55 36.25
C PRO A 257 23.92 3.42 36.72
N PRO A 258 22.68 2.98 36.47
CA PRO A 258 21.49 3.73 36.83
C PRO A 258 21.28 3.80 38.34
N GLN A 259 20.68 4.90 38.79
CA GLN A 259 20.27 5.07 40.19
C GLN A 259 18.97 4.30 40.49
N PRO A 260 18.79 3.79 41.72
CA PRO A 260 17.57 3.11 42.14
C PRO A 260 16.35 4.04 42.01
N SER A 261 15.23 3.47 41.58
CA SER A 261 13.97 4.19 41.43
C SER A 261 12.94 3.63 42.41
N PRO A 262 12.14 4.47 43.08
CA PRO A 262 11.08 4.01 43.97
C PRO A 262 9.97 3.27 43.22
N ASP A 263 9.92 3.40 41.90
CA ASP A 263 8.95 2.70 41.04
C ASP A 263 9.33 1.22 40.82
N CYS A 264 10.57 0.82 41.15
CA CYS A 264 11.11 -0.51 40.89
C CYS A 264 11.12 -1.38 42.16
N HIS A 265 10.32 -2.45 42.18
CA HIS A 265 10.19 -3.35 43.33
C HIS A 265 10.92 -4.70 43.18
N TYR A 266 11.56 -4.93 42.04
CA TYR A 266 12.26 -6.19 41.75
C TYR A 266 13.71 -6.11 42.26
N GLY A 267 14.08 -6.94 43.26
CA GLY A 267 15.49 -7.21 43.59
C GLY A 267 16.03 -6.77 44.96
N GLY A 268 15.32 -6.93 46.08
CA GLY A 268 15.92 -6.72 47.41
C GLY A 268 15.31 -7.54 48.54
N ARG A 269 16.17 -8.03 49.46
CA ARG A 269 15.80 -8.70 50.74
C ARG A 269 14.91 -7.86 51.68
N GLY A 270 14.60 -6.60 51.31
CA GLY A 270 13.68 -5.69 52.00
C GLY A 270 12.35 -5.45 51.29
N ALA A 271 12.00 -6.19 50.23
CA ALA A 271 10.72 -6.07 49.51
C ALA A 271 9.51 -6.66 50.28
N ARG A 272 9.42 -6.40 51.58
CA ARG A 272 8.29 -6.77 52.46
C ARG A 272 7.20 -5.68 52.53
N GLY A 273 7.13 -4.80 51.53
CA GLY A 273 6.02 -3.86 51.37
C GLY A 273 5.02 -4.42 50.38
N GLY A 274 3.75 -4.56 50.77
CA GLY A 274 2.67 -4.96 49.87
C GLY A 274 2.60 -4.08 48.63
N LEU A 275 2.12 -4.66 47.52
CA LEU A 275 1.91 -3.92 46.28
C LEU A 275 0.97 -2.74 46.51
N ARG A 276 1.34 -1.57 45.98
CA ARG A 276 0.47 -0.39 46.05
C ARG A 276 -0.74 -0.57 45.12
N PRO A 277 -1.91 0.01 45.44
CA PRO A 277 -3.11 -0.10 44.58
C PRO A 277 -2.87 0.38 43.14
N ARG A 278 -2.01 1.41 42.96
CA ARG A 278 -1.58 1.89 41.64
C ARG A 278 -0.88 0.82 40.79
N GLN A 279 -0.18 -0.12 41.43
CA GLN A 279 0.54 -1.19 40.73
C GLN A 279 -0.39 -2.31 40.31
N HIS A 280 -1.35 -2.67 41.16
CA HIS A 280 -2.43 -3.57 40.78
C HIS A 280 -3.21 -3.02 39.59
N LEU A 281 -3.55 -1.73 39.61
CA LEU A 281 -4.23 -1.08 38.49
C LEU A 281 -3.38 -1.07 37.21
N ALA A 282 -2.08 -0.75 37.30
CA ALA A 282 -1.18 -0.78 36.14
C ALA A 282 -1.00 -2.20 35.57
N ALA A 283 -0.91 -3.22 36.43
CA ALA A 283 -0.83 -4.61 36.02
C ALA A 283 -2.14 -5.08 35.35
N ALA A 284 -3.28 -4.80 35.97
CA ALA A 284 -4.60 -5.11 35.41
C ALA A 284 -4.81 -4.44 34.04
N PHE A 285 -4.43 -3.16 33.93
CA PHE A 285 -4.45 -2.44 32.67
C PHE A 285 -3.56 -3.09 31.60
N THR A 286 -2.32 -3.46 31.97
CA THR A 286 -1.38 -4.10 31.04
C THR A 286 -1.90 -5.45 30.54
N ILE A 287 -2.48 -6.25 31.44
CA ILE A 287 -3.10 -7.54 31.07
C ILE A 287 -4.29 -7.31 30.15
N LEU A 288 -5.19 -6.40 30.50
CA LEU A 288 -6.35 -6.06 29.68
C LEU A 288 -5.93 -5.58 28.28
N TYR A 289 -4.91 -4.73 28.20
CA TYR A 289 -4.37 -4.25 26.94
C TYR A 289 -3.80 -5.40 26.08
N VAL A 290 -3.02 -6.31 26.66
CA VAL A 290 -2.48 -7.46 25.91
C VAL A 290 -3.61 -8.37 25.43
N LEU A 291 -4.62 -8.63 26.27
CA LEU A 291 -5.79 -9.41 25.88
C LEU A 291 -6.56 -8.73 24.74
N GLU A 292 -6.75 -7.42 24.82
CA GLU A 292 -7.37 -6.62 23.75
C GLU A 292 -6.57 -6.73 22.44
N GLN A 293 -5.24 -6.59 22.48
CA GLN A 293 -4.39 -6.69 21.28
C GLN A 293 -4.36 -8.09 20.66
N LEU A 294 -4.59 -9.14 21.46
CA LEU A 294 -4.76 -10.51 20.96
C LEU A 294 -6.17 -10.75 20.42
N PHE A 295 -7.19 -10.13 21.02
CA PHE A 295 -8.59 -10.30 20.65
C PHE A 295 -8.98 -9.52 19.39
N LEU A 296 -8.60 -8.25 19.30
CA LEU A 296 -9.03 -7.34 18.24
C LEU A 296 -8.78 -7.89 16.82
N PRO A 297 -7.62 -8.52 16.50
CA PRO A 297 -7.38 -9.07 15.17
C PRO A 297 -8.32 -10.21 14.74
N TYR A 298 -9.12 -10.75 15.65
CA TYR A 298 -10.11 -11.80 15.39
C TYR A 298 -11.56 -11.35 15.66
N SER A 299 -11.77 -10.09 16.06
CA SER A 299 -13.08 -9.53 16.43
C SER A 299 -14.05 -9.30 15.25
N HIS A 300 -13.71 -9.76 14.04
CA HIS A 300 -14.45 -9.48 12.80
C HIS A 300 -15.88 -10.03 12.77
N PHE A 301 -16.18 -11.01 13.64
CA PHE A 301 -17.54 -11.52 13.83
C PHE A 301 -18.47 -10.48 14.46
N ILE A 302 -17.92 -9.47 15.15
CA ILE A 302 -18.69 -8.36 15.74
C ILE A 302 -18.95 -7.29 14.68
N THR A 303 -17.91 -6.89 13.94
CA THR A 303 -17.98 -5.75 13.02
C THR A 303 -18.25 -6.18 11.57
N GLN A 304 -19.32 -6.94 11.37
CA GLN A 304 -19.61 -7.62 10.10
C GLN A 304 -19.84 -6.66 8.92
N GLY A 305 -20.24 -5.41 9.18
CA GLY A 305 -20.45 -4.40 8.16
C GLY A 305 -19.20 -3.92 7.43
N TYR A 306 -18.03 -4.13 8.03
CA TYR A 306 -16.74 -3.84 7.37
C TYR A 306 -16.17 -5.04 6.63
N ASN A 307 -16.74 -6.24 6.84
CA ASN A 307 -16.30 -7.44 6.15
C ASN A 307 -16.67 -7.32 4.67
N ASN A 308 -15.71 -7.64 3.82
CA ASN A 308 -15.89 -7.77 2.38
C ASN A 308 -15.27 -9.12 1.95
N TRP A 309 -14.56 -9.20 0.83
CA TRP A 309 -13.71 -10.36 0.52
C TRP A 309 -12.59 -10.60 1.55
N THR A 310 -12.30 -9.59 2.36
CA THR A 310 -11.38 -9.65 3.49
C THR A 310 -12.13 -9.24 4.75
N ASN A 311 -11.93 -9.97 5.84
CA ASN A 311 -12.62 -9.73 7.10
C ASN A 311 -12.04 -8.50 7.84
N GLY A 312 -12.94 -7.71 8.44
CA GLY A 312 -12.60 -6.64 9.36
C GLY A 312 -12.42 -5.25 8.76
N LEU A 313 -12.41 -4.27 9.66
CA LEU A 313 -11.90 -2.94 9.38
C LEU A 313 -10.42 -3.02 8.94
N TYR A 314 -10.10 -2.39 7.82
CA TYR A 314 -8.74 -2.42 7.30
C TYR A 314 -7.73 -1.79 8.27
N GLY A 315 -6.70 -2.55 8.65
CA GLY A 315 -5.48 -2.02 9.29
C GLY A 315 -5.40 -2.06 10.81
N TYR A 316 -6.34 -2.70 11.53
CA TYR A 316 -6.19 -2.99 12.98
C TYR A 316 -5.93 -4.48 13.28
N SER A 317 -6.13 -5.32 12.27
CA SER A 317 -6.04 -6.78 12.34
C SER A 317 -4.65 -7.33 12.02
N TRP A 318 -3.67 -6.47 11.74
CA TRP A 318 -2.31 -6.85 11.35
C TRP A 318 -2.21 -7.66 10.04
N ASP A 319 -3.21 -7.57 9.15
CA ASP A 319 -3.19 -8.14 7.79
C ASP A 319 -2.23 -7.35 6.89
N MET A 320 -0.92 -7.50 7.10
CA MET A 320 0.11 -6.78 6.35
C MET A 320 0.57 -7.58 5.13
N MET A 321 0.29 -7.05 3.93
CA MET A 321 0.71 -7.63 2.64
C MET A 321 0.22 -9.08 2.44
N VAL A 322 -1.00 -9.37 2.85
CA VAL A 322 -1.66 -10.68 2.63
C VAL A 322 -2.48 -10.68 1.33
N HIS A 323 -2.94 -9.51 0.89
CA HIS A 323 -3.79 -9.40 -0.29
C HIS A 323 -3.24 -8.37 -1.27
N SER A 324 -3.11 -8.78 -2.54
CA SER A 324 -2.90 -7.91 -3.68
C SER A 324 -4.21 -7.75 -4.44
N ARG A 325 -4.61 -6.52 -4.72
CA ARG A 325 -5.85 -6.19 -5.43
C ARG A 325 -5.54 -5.43 -6.71
N PHE A 326 -6.20 -5.79 -7.80
CA PHE A 326 -6.11 -5.11 -9.08
C PHE A 326 -7.49 -4.77 -9.60
N HIS A 327 -7.70 -3.51 -9.96
CA HIS A 327 -9.00 -2.98 -10.39
C HIS A 327 -8.91 -2.69 -11.88
N GLN A 328 -9.69 -3.41 -12.68
CA GLN A 328 -9.72 -3.19 -14.13
C GLN A 328 -10.74 -2.11 -14.50
N HIS A 329 -11.97 -2.23 -14.00
CA HIS A 329 -13.08 -1.36 -14.36
C HIS A 329 -13.77 -0.81 -13.11
N VAL A 330 -14.03 0.50 -13.12
CA VAL A 330 -14.73 1.21 -12.05
C VAL A 330 -15.63 2.24 -12.71
N LYS A 331 -16.93 1.99 -12.69
CA LYS A 331 -17.95 2.84 -13.29
C LYS A 331 -18.95 3.26 -12.21
N ILE A 332 -19.28 4.55 -12.23
CA ILE A 332 -20.30 5.13 -11.37
C ILE A 332 -21.38 5.65 -12.31
N THR A 333 -22.59 5.16 -12.12
CA THR A 333 -23.76 5.57 -12.87
C THR A 333 -24.71 6.27 -11.92
N TYR A 334 -25.25 7.42 -12.32
CA TYR A 334 -26.37 8.04 -11.61
C TYR A 334 -27.63 7.96 -12.47
N ARG A 335 -28.77 7.90 -11.79
CA ARG A 335 -30.10 8.05 -12.39
C ARG A 335 -30.87 9.09 -11.61
N ASP A 336 -31.39 10.13 -12.27
CA ASP A 336 -32.29 11.06 -11.60
C ASP A 336 -33.67 10.41 -11.43
N GLY A 337 -34.17 10.34 -10.20
CA GLY A 337 -35.50 9.85 -9.88
C GLY A 337 -36.63 10.72 -10.44
N LEU A 338 -36.38 11.99 -10.77
CA LEU A 338 -37.39 12.88 -11.36
C LEU A 338 -37.41 12.81 -12.88
N THR A 339 -36.27 13.02 -13.54
CA THR A 339 -36.21 13.08 -15.02
C THR A 339 -36.04 11.70 -15.66
N GLY A 340 -35.56 10.71 -14.89
CA GLY A 340 -35.15 9.40 -15.42
C GLY A 340 -33.84 9.42 -16.17
N GLU A 341 -33.17 10.57 -16.30
CA GLU A 341 -31.90 10.73 -17.00
C GLU A 341 -30.82 9.87 -16.32
N VAL A 342 -30.04 9.18 -17.15
CA VAL A 342 -28.93 8.33 -16.72
C VAL A 342 -27.63 8.96 -17.20
N GLY A 343 -26.67 9.11 -16.29
CA GLY A 343 -25.35 9.64 -16.64
C GLY A 343 -24.23 8.94 -15.89
N TYR A 344 -23.00 9.28 -16.28
CA TYR A 344 -21.79 8.67 -15.75
C TYR A 344 -20.94 9.68 -14.99
N LEU A 345 -20.37 9.24 -13.86
CA LEU A 345 -19.45 10.06 -13.08
C LEU A 345 -18.05 9.47 -13.16
N LYS A 346 -17.08 10.36 -13.37
CA LYS A 346 -15.66 10.00 -13.25
C LYS A 346 -15.38 9.57 -11.79
N PRO A 347 -14.85 8.35 -11.54
CA PRO A 347 -14.72 7.83 -10.17
C PRO A 347 -13.93 8.71 -9.19
N GLY A 348 -12.95 9.45 -9.69
CA GLY A 348 -12.11 10.37 -8.90
C GLY A 348 -12.52 11.85 -8.98
N ALA A 349 -13.72 12.18 -9.46
CA ALA A 349 -14.15 13.58 -9.58
C ALA A 349 -14.25 14.30 -8.23
N PHE A 350 -14.79 13.61 -7.21
CA PHE A 350 -15.08 14.20 -5.90
C PHE A 350 -14.24 13.59 -4.77
N THR A 351 -13.16 12.87 -5.08
CA THR A 351 -12.27 12.27 -4.08
C THR A 351 -10.88 12.02 -4.65
N GLN A 352 -9.86 12.32 -3.83
CA GLN A 352 -8.46 12.06 -4.18
C GLN A 352 -8.04 10.61 -3.92
N SER A 353 -8.72 9.93 -2.99
CA SER A 353 -8.40 8.56 -2.63
C SER A 353 -9.12 7.58 -3.53
N ARG A 354 -8.43 6.48 -3.86
CA ARG A 354 -9.00 5.35 -4.61
C ARG A 354 -9.50 4.21 -3.72
N ARG A 355 -9.28 4.29 -2.41
CA ARG A 355 -9.56 3.21 -1.45
C ARG A 355 -11.04 2.97 -1.20
N TRP A 356 -11.89 3.97 -1.46
CA TRP A 356 -13.33 3.82 -1.27
C TRP A 356 -13.90 2.67 -2.08
N ARG A 357 -13.28 2.32 -3.22
CA ARG A 357 -13.71 1.27 -4.13
C ARG A 357 -13.65 -0.14 -3.53
N ASP A 358 -12.88 -0.34 -2.46
CA ASP A 358 -12.64 -1.64 -1.85
C ASP A 358 -13.46 -1.89 -0.58
N HIS A 359 -14.10 -0.86 -0.03
CA HIS A 359 -14.69 -0.89 1.30
C HIS A 359 -16.16 -0.46 1.26
N ALA A 360 -17.04 -1.30 1.80
CA ALA A 360 -18.48 -1.08 1.78
C ALA A 360 -18.91 0.20 2.50
N ASP A 361 -18.32 0.46 3.66
CA ASP A 361 -18.61 1.68 4.43
C ASP A 361 -18.22 2.95 3.65
N MET A 362 -17.07 2.92 2.97
CA MET A 362 -16.63 4.04 2.15
C MET A 362 -17.49 4.20 0.90
N LEU A 363 -17.93 3.11 0.25
CA LEU A 363 -18.90 3.17 -0.85
C LEU A 363 -20.21 3.83 -0.40
N LYS A 364 -20.72 3.43 0.77
CA LYS A 364 -21.92 4.04 1.35
C LYS A 364 -21.70 5.52 1.63
N GLN A 365 -20.59 5.89 2.26
CA GLN A 365 -20.24 7.29 2.51
C GLN A 365 -20.08 8.09 1.21
N TYR A 366 -19.51 7.50 0.17
CA TYR A 366 -19.36 8.16 -1.13
C TYR A 366 -20.71 8.40 -1.79
N SER A 367 -21.58 7.38 -1.82
CA SER A 367 -22.94 7.51 -2.37
C SER A 367 -23.75 8.59 -1.65
N ALA A 368 -23.69 8.65 -0.32
CA ALA A 368 -24.38 9.66 0.48
C ALA A 368 -23.80 11.06 0.26
N CYS A 369 -22.49 11.17 0.05
CA CYS A 369 -21.85 12.42 -0.31
C CYS A 369 -22.29 12.90 -1.70
N LEU A 370 -22.18 12.04 -2.71
CA LEU A 370 -22.61 12.34 -4.08
C LEU A 370 -24.09 12.73 -4.14
N SER A 371 -24.95 12.05 -3.39
CA SER A 371 -26.38 12.39 -3.29
C SER A 371 -26.65 13.82 -2.79
N ARG A 372 -25.74 14.38 -1.97
CA ARG A 372 -25.83 15.78 -1.50
C ARG A 372 -25.21 16.79 -2.48
N LEU A 373 -24.26 16.34 -3.32
CA LEU A 373 -23.52 17.20 -4.26
C LEU A 373 -24.25 17.35 -5.59
N LEU A 374 -24.79 16.25 -6.12
CA LEU A 374 -25.42 16.17 -7.43
C LEU A 374 -26.62 17.13 -7.65
N PRO A 375 -27.41 17.52 -6.63
CA PRO A 375 -28.42 18.58 -6.78
C PRO A 375 -27.87 19.93 -7.24
N ARG A 376 -26.58 20.23 -7.02
CA ARG A 376 -25.92 21.44 -7.54
C ARG A 376 -25.65 21.39 -9.05
N TYR A 377 -25.75 20.20 -9.64
CA TYR A 377 -25.52 19.93 -11.06
C TYR A 377 -26.82 19.51 -11.76
N ASN A 378 -27.97 20.02 -11.30
CA ASN A 378 -29.30 19.77 -11.84
C ASN A 378 -29.82 18.32 -11.72
N VAL A 379 -29.23 17.49 -10.86
CA VAL A 379 -29.71 16.13 -10.58
C VAL A 379 -30.45 16.11 -9.25
N SER A 380 -31.78 16.11 -9.30
CA SER A 380 -32.61 16.42 -8.12
C SER A 380 -32.73 15.24 -7.16
N GLN A 381 -33.01 14.04 -7.68
CA GLN A 381 -33.16 12.82 -6.89
C GLN A 381 -32.14 11.75 -7.33
N PRO A 382 -30.84 11.95 -7.04
CA PRO A 382 -29.80 11.05 -7.51
C PRO A 382 -29.90 9.65 -6.86
N GLN A 383 -30.11 8.64 -7.69
CA GLN A 383 -29.86 7.22 -7.39
C GLN A 383 -28.49 6.85 -7.92
N ILE A 384 -27.67 6.15 -7.14
CA ILE A 384 -26.25 5.95 -7.48
C ILE A 384 -25.91 4.46 -7.46
N TYR A 385 -25.36 4.02 -8.58
CA TYR A 385 -24.98 2.63 -8.86
C TYR A 385 -23.48 2.54 -9.07
N PHE A 386 -22.88 1.50 -8.51
CA PHE A 386 -21.45 1.24 -8.61
C PHE A 386 -21.21 -0.08 -9.32
N ASP A 387 -20.36 -0.02 -10.34
CA ASP A 387 -19.87 -1.19 -11.05
C ASP A 387 -18.34 -1.25 -10.86
N ILE A 388 -17.88 -2.19 -10.02
CA ILE A 388 -16.49 -2.28 -9.58
C ILE A 388 -15.98 -3.71 -9.79
N TRP A 389 -15.02 -3.84 -10.70
CA TRP A 389 -14.35 -5.09 -11.02
C TRP A 389 -12.99 -5.16 -10.36
N VAL A 390 -12.77 -6.23 -9.59
CA VAL A 390 -11.55 -6.44 -8.82
C VAL A 390 -11.08 -7.89 -8.98
N SER A 391 -9.78 -8.07 -9.16
CA SER A 391 -9.10 -9.34 -8.91
C SER A 391 -8.34 -9.25 -7.60
N ILE A 392 -8.38 -10.33 -6.82
CA ILE A 392 -7.62 -10.49 -5.59
C ILE A 392 -6.71 -11.71 -5.70
N ASN A 393 -5.41 -11.53 -5.44
CA ASN A 393 -4.39 -12.59 -5.47
C ASN A 393 -4.42 -13.43 -6.75
N GLU A 394 -4.42 -12.77 -7.92
CA GLU A 394 -4.36 -13.39 -9.26
C GLU A 394 -5.54 -14.31 -9.61
N ARG A 395 -6.70 -14.15 -8.95
CA ARG A 395 -7.96 -14.78 -9.36
C ARG A 395 -8.58 -14.05 -10.56
N PHE A 396 -9.67 -14.60 -11.10
CA PHE A 396 -10.53 -13.91 -12.07
C PHE A 396 -10.90 -12.49 -11.60
N GLN A 397 -11.04 -11.57 -12.56
CA GLN A 397 -11.73 -10.31 -12.35
C GLN A 397 -13.21 -10.60 -12.13
N GLN A 398 -13.77 -10.10 -11.04
CA GLN A 398 -15.20 -10.27 -10.73
C GLN A 398 -15.75 -9.00 -10.08
N ARG A 399 -17.08 -8.90 -10.06
CA ARG A 399 -17.78 -7.78 -9.44
C ARG A 399 -17.70 -7.84 -7.91
N LEU A 400 -17.39 -6.70 -7.29
CA LEU A 400 -17.38 -6.54 -5.83
C LEU A 400 -18.75 -6.16 -5.26
N VAL A 401 -19.53 -5.42 -6.04
CA VAL A 401 -20.80 -4.78 -5.65
C VAL A 401 -21.86 -5.14 -6.69
N ASP A 402 -23.10 -5.38 -6.27
CA ASP A 402 -24.22 -5.56 -7.19
C ASP A 402 -24.53 -4.22 -7.89
N PRO A 403 -24.34 -4.11 -9.22
CA PRO A 403 -24.53 -2.86 -9.96
C PRO A 403 -26.01 -2.43 -10.07
N ARG A 404 -26.96 -3.29 -9.67
CA ARG A 404 -28.41 -3.01 -9.76
C ARG A 404 -28.96 -2.30 -8.52
N VAL A 405 -28.17 -2.21 -7.46
CA VAL A 405 -28.62 -1.65 -6.18
C VAL A 405 -28.30 -0.16 -6.10
N ASP A 406 -29.28 0.66 -5.73
CA ASP A 406 -29.06 2.06 -5.39
C ASP A 406 -28.39 2.16 -4.01
N LEU A 407 -27.09 2.46 -4.00
CA LEU A 407 -26.31 2.52 -2.77
C LEU A 407 -26.70 3.71 -1.87
N VAL A 408 -27.39 4.73 -2.39
CA VAL A 408 -27.89 5.85 -1.57
C VAL A 408 -28.94 5.34 -0.58
N ARG A 409 -29.84 4.46 -1.02
CA ARG A 409 -30.93 3.88 -0.20
C ARG A 409 -30.55 2.57 0.47
N ALA A 410 -29.57 1.84 -0.06
CA ALA A 410 -29.19 0.53 0.47
C ALA A 410 -28.77 0.59 1.96
N PRO A 411 -29.21 -0.36 2.81
CA PRO A 411 -28.82 -0.37 4.21
C PRO A 411 -27.33 -0.69 4.38
N TRP A 412 -26.72 -0.07 5.38
CA TRP A 412 -25.38 -0.42 5.85
C TRP A 412 -25.30 -0.14 7.35
N SER A 413 -24.71 -1.07 8.09
CA SER A 413 -24.48 -0.96 9.54
C SER A 413 -23.16 -1.64 9.88
N PRO A 414 -22.37 -1.12 10.85
CA PRO A 414 -21.12 -1.74 11.29
C PRO A 414 -21.27 -3.19 11.76
N TRP A 415 -22.46 -3.57 12.23
CA TRP A 415 -22.69 -4.83 12.97
C TRP A 415 -23.32 -5.94 12.12
N THR A 416 -23.89 -5.60 10.95
CA THR A 416 -24.60 -6.57 10.10
C THR A 416 -23.88 -6.76 8.77
N PRO A 417 -23.95 -7.95 8.15
CA PRO A 417 -23.36 -8.18 6.83
C PRO A 417 -24.00 -7.25 5.79
N THR A 418 -23.20 -6.86 4.81
CA THR A 418 -23.65 -5.93 3.76
C THR A 418 -24.34 -6.70 2.63
N PRO A 419 -25.66 -6.52 2.38
CA PRO A 419 -26.41 -7.39 1.48
C PRO A 419 -26.12 -7.16 -0.02
N TRP A 420 -25.53 -6.02 -0.38
CA TRP A 420 -25.24 -5.63 -1.76
C TRP A 420 -23.80 -5.89 -2.19
N LEU A 421 -22.97 -6.46 -1.30
CA LEU A 421 -21.64 -6.97 -1.66
C LEU A 421 -21.76 -8.37 -2.25
N LEU A 422 -21.06 -8.60 -3.34
CA LEU A 422 -21.03 -9.91 -3.98
C LEU A 422 -19.93 -10.78 -3.36
N PRO A 423 -20.20 -12.09 -3.14
CA PRO A 423 -19.24 -12.98 -2.51
C PRO A 423 -18.01 -13.20 -3.40
N LEU A 424 -16.86 -13.48 -2.78
CA LEU A 424 -15.69 -13.91 -3.52
C LEU A 424 -15.95 -15.32 -4.10
N LEU A 425 -15.76 -15.52 -5.41
CA LEU A 425 -15.88 -16.84 -6.04
C LEU A 425 -14.70 -17.75 -5.69
N VAL A 426 -14.67 -18.22 -4.44
CA VAL A 426 -13.58 -19.05 -3.90
C VAL A 426 -13.46 -20.39 -4.65
N ASP A 427 -14.57 -20.93 -5.16
CA ASP A 427 -14.60 -22.19 -5.90
C ASP A 427 -13.81 -22.13 -7.21
N LEU A 428 -13.60 -20.94 -7.76
CA LEU A 428 -12.76 -20.72 -8.94
C LEU A 428 -11.28 -20.55 -8.61
N SER A 429 -10.89 -20.59 -7.33
CA SER A 429 -9.49 -20.45 -6.90
C SER A 429 -8.51 -21.45 -7.55
N PRO A 430 -8.87 -22.72 -7.82
CA PRO A 430 -7.98 -23.67 -8.49
C PRO A 430 -7.61 -23.26 -9.93
N TRP A 431 -8.43 -22.43 -10.58
CA TRP A 431 -8.16 -21.96 -11.94
C TRP A 431 -6.90 -21.11 -12.05
N ARG A 432 -6.37 -20.56 -10.95
CA ARG A 432 -5.18 -19.68 -10.97
C ARG A 432 -4.00 -20.27 -11.73
N GLN A 433 -3.72 -21.56 -11.53
CA GLN A 433 -2.65 -22.24 -12.27
C GLN A 433 -2.97 -22.29 -13.78
N ARG A 434 -4.22 -22.58 -14.12
CA ARG A 434 -4.68 -22.61 -15.51
C ARG A 434 -4.64 -21.23 -16.17
N LEU A 435 -4.97 -20.17 -15.44
CA LEU A 435 -4.89 -18.79 -15.94
C LEU A 435 -3.44 -18.42 -16.30
N GLN A 436 -2.49 -18.77 -15.42
CA GLN A 436 -1.06 -18.57 -15.67
C GLN A 436 -0.57 -19.39 -16.87
N GLU A 437 -1.02 -20.64 -17.02
CA GLU A 437 -0.69 -21.46 -18.20
C GLU A 437 -1.21 -20.84 -19.51
N LEU A 438 -2.45 -20.34 -19.49
CA LEU A 438 -3.04 -19.68 -20.66
C LEU A 438 -2.29 -18.39 -21.00
N GLU A 439 -1.94 -17.57 -20.01
CA GLU A 439 -1.15 -16.35 -20.21
C GLU A 439 0.26 -16.68 -20.73
N ALA A 440 0.88 -17.77 -20.26
CA ALA A 440 2.21 -18.20 -20.70
C ALA A 440 2.26 -18.77 -22.12
N GLN A 441 1.12 -19.17 -22.69
CA GLN A 441 1.02 -19.65 -24.08
C GLN A 441 0.94 -18.52 -25.10
N LEU A 442 0.71 -17.29 -24.65
CA LEU A 442 0.49 -16.15 -25.52
C LEU A 442 1.78 -15.42 -25.85
N ASP A 443 1.78 -14.81 -27.03
CA ASP A 443 2.89 -13.97 -27.47
C ASP A 443 2.99 -12.72 -26.59
N GLY A 444 4.20 -12.17 -26.45
CA GLY A 444 4.47 -11.00 -25.60
C GLY A 444 3.76 -9.69 -25.97
N HIS A 445 2.96 -9.68 -27.05
CA HIS A 445 2.16 -8.54 -27.52
C HIS A 445 0.65 -8.77 -27.37
N THR A 446 0.26 -9.96 -26.89
CA THR A 446 -1.13 -10.30 -26.59
C THR A 446 -1.31 -10.24 -25.09
N ASP A 447 -2.12 -9.30 -24.65
CA ASP A 447 -2.50 -9.19 -23.25
C ASP A 447 -3.83 -9.90 -23.03
N THR A 448 -4.03 -10.36 -21.78
CA THR A 448 -5.26 -11.06 -21.40
C THR A 448 -5.90 -10.51 -20.17
N VAL A 449 -7.23 -10.61 -20.17
CA VAL A 449 -8.04 -10.35 -18.99
C VAL A 449 -8.98 -11.51 -18.81
N PHE A 450 -8.88 -12.17 -17.66
CA PHE A 450 -9.78 -13.23 -17.23
C PHE A 450 -10.91 -12.66 -16.37
N ILE A 451 -12.14 -12.95 -16.75
CA ILE A 451 -13.35 -12.42 -16.10
C ILE A 451 -14.23 -13.58 -15.65
N ALA A 452 -14.83 -13.42 -14.47
CA ALA A 452 -15.92 -14.23 -13.97
C ALA A 452 -17.07 -13.30 -13.53
N ASP A 453 -18.25 -13.48 -14.11
CA ASP A 453 -19.44 -12.69 -13.76
C ASP A 453 -20.58 -13.57 -13.25
N PHE A 454 -21.48 -12.97 -12.48
CA PHE A 454 -22.58 -13.65 -11.81
C PHE A 454 -23.79 -13.83 -12.75
N PRO A 455 -24.60 -14.88 -12.53
CA PRO A 455 -25.83 -15.13 -13.28
C PRO A 455 -26.76 -13.91 -13.35
N GLY A 456 -27.24 -13.60 -14.56
CA GLY A 456 -28.17 -12.49 -14.81
C GLY A 456 -27.53 -11.09 -14.78
N LEU A 457 -26.20 -11.00 -14.65
CA LEU A 457 -25.45 -9.76 -14.85
C LEU A 457 -24.80 -9.76 -16.24
N HIS A 458 -24.38 -8.57 -16.68
CA HIS A 458 -23.65 -8.39 -17.92
C HIS A 458 -22.51 -7.40 -17.77
N LEU A 459 -21.44 -7.59 -18.54
CA LEU A 459 -20.36 -6.63 -18.70
C LEU A 459 -20.56 -5.86 -20.00
N GLU A 460 -20.72 -4.56 -19.91
CA GLU A 460 -20.62 -3.64 -21.05
C GLU A 460 -19.17 -3.19 -21.20
N ASN A 461 -18.60 -3.37 -22.39
CA ASN A 461 -17.23 -2.95 -22.68
C ASN A 461 -17.14 -2.35 -24.09
N PHE A 462 -16.16 -1.47 -24.29
CA PHE A 462 -15.86 -0.83 -25.58
C PHE A 462 -14.51 -1.33 -26.07
N VAL A 463 -14.44 -1.78 -27.33
CA VAL A 463 -13.19 -2.18 -27.96
C VAL A 463 -12.65 -1.00 -28.75
N SER A 464 -11.49 -0.45 -28.35
CA SER A 464 -10.83 0.62 -29.13
C SER A 464 -10.45 0.14 -30.52
N GLU A 465 -10.46 1.03 -31.52
CA GLU A 465 -10.00 0.74 -32.89
C GLU A 465 -8.56 0.23 -32.92
N ASP A 466 -7.70 0.73 -32.02
CA ASP A 466 -6.30 0.31 -31.86
C ASP A 466 -6.14 -1.15 -31.37
N LEU A 467 -7.19 -1.73 -30.79
CA LEU A 467 -7.20 -3.12 -30.30
C LEU A 467 -7.79 -4.06 -31.35
N GLY A 468 -7.43 -3.83 -32.62
CA GLY A 468 -8.11 -4.36 -33.80
C GLY A 468 -8.24 -5.89 -33.92
N ASN A 469 -7.53 -6.67 -33.11
CA ASN A 469 -7.72 -8.12 -33.03
C ASN A 469 -8.12 -8.58 -31.62
N THR A 470 -9.20 -8.01 -31.11
CA THR A 470 -9.77 -8.43 -29.82
C THR A 470 -10.69 -9.62 -30.03
N SER A 471 -10.47 -10.69 -29.27
CA SER A 471 -11.35 -11.85 -29.26
C SER A 471 -11.81 -12.16 -27.84
N LEU A 472 -13.00 -12.74 -27.75
CA LEU A 472 -13.58 -13.23 -26.52
C LEU A 472 -13.67 -14.75 -26.62
N ARG A 473 -13.23 -15.45 -25.57
CA ARG A 473 -13.33 -16.91 -25.48
C ARG A 473 -13.91 -17.32 -24.14
N VAL A 474 -14.88 -18.23 -24.17
CA VAL A 474 -15.54 -18.76 -22.98
C VAL A 474 -14.69 -19.88 -22.40
N LEU A 475 -14.41 -19.79 -21.10
CA LEU A 475 -13.62 -20.76 -20.35
C LEU A 475 -14.48 -21.72 -19.54
N ARG A 476 -15.64 -21.25 -19.05
CA ARG A 476 -16.63 -22.05 -18.32
C ARG A 476 -17.98 -21.37 -18.36
N GLY A 477 -19.05 -22.15 -18.45
CA GLY A 477 -20.43 -21.63 -18.47
C GLY A 477 -20.90 -21.21 -19.85
N GLN A 478 -21.90 -20.33 -19.89
CA GLN A 478 -22.54 -19.90 -21.14
C GLN A 478 -22.78 -18.39 -21.08
N VAL A 479 -22.37 -17.70 -22.13
CA VAL A 479 -22.55 -16.25 -22.27
C VAL A 479 -23.30 -15.91 -23.54
N LEU A 480 -24.06 -14.82 -23.49
CA LEU A 480 -24.68 -14.20 -24.66
C LEU A 480 -23.98 -12.88 -24.94
N VAL A 481 -23.34 -12.77 -26.09
CA VAL A 481 -22.67 -11.55 -26.56
C VAL A 481 -23.62 -10.76 -27.43
N GLU A 482 -24.03 -9.59 -26.96
CA GLU A 482 -24.83 -8.60 -27.69
C GLU A 482 -23.91 -7.55 -28.29
N LEU A 483 -23.90 -7.44 -29.63
CA LEU A 483 -23.24 -6.37 -30.37
C LEU A 483 -24.23 -5.20 -30.51
N VAL A 484 -24.04 -4.16 -29.70
CA VAL A 484 -25.06 -3.12 -29.47
C VAL A 484 -25.42 -2.37 -30.75
N GLU A 485 -24.41 -2.02 -31.55
CA GLU A 485 -24.59 -1.27 -32.81
C GLU A 485 -25.16 -2.12 -33.95
N GLN A 486 -24.84 -3.42 -33.96
CA GLN A 486 -25.29 -4.35 -35.00
C GLN A 486 -26.65 -4.97 -34.66
N GLN A 487 -27.12 -4.82 -33.42
CA GLN A 487 -28.32 -5.45 -32.89
C GLN A 487 -28.32 -6.99 -33.06
N GLN A 488 -27.14 -7.59 -32.96
CA GLN A 488 -26.93 -9.04 -33.10
C GLN A 488 -26.55 -9.67 -31.76
N ASN A 489 -27.11 -10.83 -31.48
CA ASN A 489 -26.84 -11.60 -30.28
C ASN A 489 -26.23 -12.95 -30.65
N HIS A 490 -25.09 -13.28 -30.05
CA HIS A 490 -24.37 -14.53 -30.25
C HIS A 490 -24.29 -15.29 -28.93
N SER A 491 -24.85 -16.50 -28.89
CA SER A 491 -24.66 -17.38 -27.74
C SER A 491 -23.34 -18.14 -27.91
N LEU A 492 -22.51 -18.13 -26.87
CA LEU A 492 -21.24 -18.87 -26.84
C LEU A 492 -21.25 -19.83 -25.65
N GLN A 493 -20.83 -21.06 -25.91
CA GLN A 493 -20.64 -22.12 -24.93
C GLN A 493 -19.16 -22.28 -24.56
N GLU A 494 -18.89 -23.11 -23.56
CA GLU A 494 -17.53 -23.39 -23.09
C GLU A 494 -16.60 -23.85 -24.22
N GLY A 495 -15.42 -23.21 -24.32
CA GLY A 495 -14.43 -23.48 -25.35
C GLY A 495 -14.61 -22.66 -26.63
N GLU A 496 -15.83 -22.19 -26.91
CA GLU A 496 -16.14 -21.33 -28.06
C GLU A 496 -15.62 -19.91 -27.85
N GLY A 497 -15.36 -19.22 -28.95
CA GLY A 497 -14.96 -17.82 -28.94
C GLY A 497 -15.36 -17.12 -30.22
N MET A 498 -15.41 -15.80 -30.15
CA MET A 498 -15.72 -14.95 -31.29
C MET A 498 -14.77 -13.75 -31.33
N GLN A 499 -14.54 -13.24 -32.53
CA GLN A 499 -13.85 -11.98 -32.72
C GLN A 499 -14.83 -10.82 -32.48
N LEU A 500 -14.38 -9.78 -31.81
CA LEU A 500 -15.19 -8.62 -31.50
C LEU A 500 -14.87 -7.49 -32.48
N PRO A 501 -15.89 -6.78 -33.01
CA PRO A 501 -15.67 -5.63 -33.89
C PRO A 501 -14.99 -4.51 -33.09
N ALA A 502 -13.98 -3.89 -33.70
CA ALA A 502 -13.29 -2.74 -33.14
C ALA A 502 -14.15 -1.46 -33.31
N GLY A 503 -14.02 -0.52 -32.38
CA GLY A 503 -14.75 0.75 -32.39
C GLY A 503 -16.21 0.66 -31.90
N GLN A 504 -16.64 -0.49 -31.36
CA GLN A 504 -18.04 -0.72 -30.97
C GLN A 504 -18.20 -1.14 -29.51
N TYR A 505 -19.39 -0.91 -28.96
CA TYR A 505 -19.81 -1.46 -27.67
C TYR A 505 -20.38 -2.87 -27.81
N HIS A 506 -20.02 -3.74 -26.86
CA HIS A 506 -20.65 -5.04 -26.70
C HIS A 506 -21.03 -5.29 -25.25
N LYS A 507 -22.05 -6.12 -25.06
CA LYS A 507 -22.48 -6.60 -23.74
C LYS A 507 -22.34 -8.10 -23.67
N VAL A 508 -21.66 -8.59 -22.66
CA VAL A 508 -21.53 -10.03 -22.39
C VAL A 508 -22.44 -10.37 -21.23
N HIS A 509 -23.56 -11.03 -21.51
CA HIS A 509 -24.54 -11.46 -20.50
C HIS A 509 -24.22 -12.86 -20.01
N THR A 510 -24.21 -13.05 -18.70
CA THR A 510 -24.08 -14.38 -18.09
C THR A 510 -25.44 -15.04 -18.03
N VAL A 511 -25.67 -16.04 -18.89
CA VAL A 511 -26.95 -16.75 -19.02
C VAL A 511 -26.96 -18.10 -18.28
N SER A 512 -25.79 -18.61 -17.89
CA SER A 512 -25.67 -19.84 -17.11
C SER A 512 -26.21 -19.68 -15.67
N PRO A 513 -26.67 -20.78 -15.04
CA PRO A 513 -27.10 -20.78 -13.63
C PRO A 513 -25.91 -20.61 -12.66
N GLU A 514 -24.72 -21.01 -13.08
CA GLU A 514 -23.46 -20.76 -12.38
C GLU A 514 -22.73 -19.53 -12.96
N PRO A 515 -21.76 -18.93 -12.25
CA PRO A 515 -20.92 -17.88 -12.81
C PRO A 515 -20.26 -18.31 -14.13
N SER A 516 -20.29 -17.44 -15.13
CA SER A 516 -19.58 -17.68 -16.40
C SER A 516 -18.20 -17.07 -16.35
N CYS A 517 -17.22 -17.84 -16.81
CA CYS A 517 -15.83 -17.42 -16.93
C CYS A 517 -15.47 -17.27 -18.40
N TYR A 518 -14.88 -16.15 -18.77
CA TYR A 518 -14.42 -15.88 -20.12
C TYR A 518 -13.15 -15.03 -20.08
N MET A 519 -12.42 -15.02 -21.20
CA MET A 519 -11.22 -14.21 -21.34
C MET A 519 -11.33 -13.30 -22.56
N TYR A 520 -10.83 -12.08 -22.39
CA TYR A 520 -10.49 -11.21 -23.51
C TYR A 520 -9.03 -11.41 -23.88
N LEU A 521 -8.78 -11.62 -25.16
CA LEU A 521 -7.46 -11.57 -25.77
C LEU A 521 -7.43 -10.29 -26.59
N TYR A 522 -6.50 -9.39 -26.31
CA TYR A 522 -6.30 -8.20 -27.12
C TYR A 522 -4.84 -8.08 -27.54
N VAL A 523 -4.64 -7.87 -28.83
CA VAL A 523 -3.33 -7.63 -29.41
C VAL A 523 -3.08 -6.14 -29.41
N ASN A 524 -2.03 -5.69 -28.72
CA ASN A 524 -1.64 -4.30 -28.73
C ASN A 524 -0.92 -3.98 -30.04
N THR A 525 -1.70 -3.67 -31.08
CA THR A 525 -1.19 -3.42 -32.43
C THR A 525 -0.22 -2.24 -32.45
N THR A 526 -0.51 -1.18 -31.70
CA THR A 526 0.36 0.00 -31.59
C THR A 526 1.71 -0.32 -30.97
N ALA A 527 1.75 -1.13 -29.92
CA ALA A 527 3.00 -1.56 -29.31
C ALA A 527 3.81 -2.47 -30.26
N LEU A 528 3.13 -3.37 -30.97
CA LEU A 528 3.76 -4.24 -31.96
C LEU A 528 4.38 -3.43 -33.12
N GLU A 529 3.66 -2.44 -33.64
CA GLU A 529 4.17 -1.54 -34.68
C GLU A 529 5.34 -0.70 -34.19
N LEU A 530 5.24 -0.16 -32.97
CA LEU A 530 6.32 0.60 -32.35
C LEU A 530 7.58 -0.26 -32.20
N GLU A 531 7.46 -1.50 -31.73
CA GLU A 531 8.59 -2.40 -31.60
C GLU A 531 9.21 -2.76 -32.95
N ARG A 532 8.40 -3.07 -33.97
CA ARG A 532 8.88 -3.32 -35.34
C ARG A 532 9.64 -2.12 -35.91
N ASN A 533 9.14 -0.91 -35.67
CA ASN A 533 9.81 0.32 -36.11
C ASN A 533 11.14 0.50 -35.35
N LEU A 534 11.17 0.28 -34.03
CA LEU A 534 12.38 0.39 -33.22
C LEU A 534 13.43 -0.68 -33.56
N THR A 535 13.03 -1.93 -33.82
CA THR A 535 13.97 -2.99 -34.24
C THR A 535 14.55 -2.70 -35.62
N ARG A 536 13.72 -2.25 -36.57
CA ARG A 536 14.18 -1.78 -37.88
C ARG A 536 15.20 -0.65 -37.76
N LEU A 537 14.93 0.35 -36.92
CA LEU A 537 15.85 1.45 -36.66
C LEU A 537 17.17 0.98 -36.04
N ARG A 538 17.11 0.01 -35.13
CA ARG A 538 18.29 -0.57 -34.49
C ARG A 538 19.15 -1.38 -35.47
N GLU A 539 18.55 -2.23 -36.28
CA GLU A 539 19.27 -2.99 -37.30
C GLU A 539 19.95 -2.07 -38.31
N LEU A 540 19.24 -1.03 -38.77
CA LEU A 540 19.82 0.00 -39.64
C LEU A 540 21.01 0.70 -38.97
N TRP A 541 20.89 1.06 -37.70
CA TRP A 541 21.97 1.67 -36.94
C TRP A 541 23.21 0.75 -36.82
N GLU A 542 23.00 -0.54 -36.57
CA GLU A 542 24.08 -1.52 -36.52
C GLU A 542 24.76 -1.71 -37.89
N ARG A 543 24.00 -1.74 -38.99
CA ARG A 543 24.56 -1.83 -40.35
C ARG A 543 25.37 -0.60 -40.74
N VAL A 544 24.89 0.59 -40.39
CA VAL A 544 25.63 1.85 -40.58
C VAL A 544 26.92 1.84 -39.78
N ARG A 545 26.87 1.42 -38.52
CA ARG A 545 28.06 1.33 -37.64
C ARG A 545 29.09 0.33 -38.16
N ASN A 546 28.64 -0.78 -38.73
CA ASN A 546 29.51 -1.83 -39.28
C ASN A 546 29.97 -1.52 -40.73
N GLY A 547 29.51 -0.42 -41.33
CA GLY A 547 29.89 0.00 -42.69
C GLY A 547 29.34 -0.88 -43.81
N THR A 548 28.33 -1.71 -43.53
CA THR A 548 27.74 -2.64 -44.51
C THR A 548 26.59 -2.05 -45.32
N GLU A 549 26.11 -0.86 -44.93
CA GLU A 549 25.02 -0.16 -45.63
C GLU A 549 25.60 0.76 -46.72
N GLN A 550 25.38 0.43 -47.99
CA GLN A 550 25.91 1.18 -49.15
C GLN A 550 24.87 2.08 -49.83
N SER A 551 23.60 2.01 -49.42
CA SER A 551 22.49 2.82 -49.95
C SER A 551 22.41 4.19 -49.25
N PRO A 552 21.95 5.25 -49.96
CA PRO A 552 21.74 6.55 -49.33
C PRO A 552 20.64 6.45 -48.26
N LEU A 553 20.98 6.84 -47.03
CA LEU A 553 20.06 6.83 -45.89
C LEU A 553 18.84 7.73 -46.15
N PRO A 554 17.63 7.27 -45.76
CA PRO A 554 16.44 8.12 -45.72
C PRO A 554 16.71 9.43 -44.94
N PRO A 555 16.14 10.57 -45.36
CA PRO A 555 16.40 11.87 -44.73
C PRO A 555 16.05 11.92 -43.23
N GLU A 556 15.13 11.07 -42.79
CA GLU A 556 14.68 10.89 -41.40
C GLU A 556 15.78 10.32 -40.48
N LEU A 557 16.76 9.61 -41.02
CA LEU A 557 17.80 8.88 -40.27
C LEU A 557 19.15 9.60 -40.24
N ARG A 558 19.31 10.69 -41.00
CA ARG A 558 20.52 11.52 -41.02
C ARG A 558 20.99 11.99 -39.62
N PRO A 559 20.09 12.30 -38.66
CA PRO A 559 20.50 12.65 -37.30
C PRO A 559 21.20 11.53 -36.51
N LEU A 560 21.11 10.27 -36.96
CA LEU A 560 21.87 9.14 -36.36
C LEU A 560 23.37 9.19 -36.67
N LEU A 561 23.77 9.90 -37.74
CA LEU A 561 25.17 10.12 -38.11
C LEU A 561 25.77 11.40 -37.49
N GLY A 562 24.99 12.12 -36.67
CA GLY A 562 25.39 13.41 -36.12
C GLY A 562 25.14 14.60 -37.05
N GLU A 563 24.48 14.38 -38.20
CA GLU A 563 24.08 15.45 -39.10
C GLU A 563 22.85 16.20 -38.56
N PRO A 564 22.77 17.53 -38.72
CA PRO A 564 21.59 18.28 -38.33
C PRO A 564 20.38 17.84 -39.18
N PRO A 565 19.16 17.79 -38.60
CA PRO A 565 17.97 17.47 -39.37
C PRO A 565 17.77 18.47 -40.51
N PRO A 566 17.23 18.04 -41.67
CA PRO A 566 16.95 18.95 -42.78
C PRO A 566 16.04 20.09 -42.33
N ALA A 567 16.40 21.33 -42.68
CA ALA A 567 15.68 22.51 -42.25
C ALA A 567 14.21 22.47 -42.71
N GLY A 568 13.27 22.54 -41.76
CA GLY A 568 11.83 22.64 -42.03
C GLY A 568 11.03 21.33 -41.96
N VAL A 569 11.65 20.17 -41.70
CA VAL A 569 10.92 18.89 -41.52
C VAL A 569 10.94 18.48 -40.04
N PRO A 570 9.78 18.35 -39.37
CA PRO A 570 9.74 17.82 -38.01
C PRO A 570 10.23 16.37 -37.99
N LEU A 571 11.20 16.08 -37.13
CA LEU A 571 11.69 14.73 -36.88
C LEU A 571 10.54 13.82 -36.45
N ASP A 572 10.46 12.62 -37.02
CA ASP A 572 9.51 11.59 -36.59
C ASP A 572 9.66 11.36 -35.06
N PRO A 573 8.56 11.44 -34.28
CA PRO A 573 8.59 11.16 -32.86
C PRO A 573 9.25 9.83 -32.51
N VAL A 574 9.09 8.77 -33.32
CA VAL A 574 9.69 7.45 -33.07
C VAL A 574 11.22 7.51 -33.18
N VAL A 575 11.75 8.16 -34.22
CA VAL A 575 13.19 8.37 -34.40
C VAL A 575 13.76 9.24 -33.28
N SER A 576 13.05 10.30 -32.89
CA SER A 576 13.46 11.16 -31.78
C SER A 576 13.55 10.40 -30.44
N LEU A 577 12.62 9.46 -30.22
CA LEU A 577 12.57 8.62 -29.04
C LEU A 577 13.69 7.58 -29.04
N PHE A 578 13.96 6.96 -30.20
CA PHE A 578 15.09 6.05 -30.39
C PHE A 578 16.44 6.74 -30.09
N LEU A 579 16.69 7.92 -30.68
CA LEU A 579 17.90 8.71 -30.42
C LEU A 579 18.07 9.05 -28.94
N ARG A 580 16.99 9.48 -28.27
CA ARG A 580 17.01 9.75 -26.83
C ARG A 580 17.31 8.51 -26.00
N ARG A 581 16.86 7.33 -26.45
CA ARG A 581 17.12 6.05 -25.78
C ARG A 581 18.59 5.65 -25.91
N GLU A 582 19.16 5.70 -27.11
CA GLU A 582 20.57 5.40 -27.36
C GLU A 582 21.51 6.36 -26.63
N GLN A 583 21.24 7.67 -26.67
CA GLN A 583 22.01 8.66 -25.89
C GLN A 583 21.94 8.39 -24.38
N ARG A 584 20.81 7.88 -23.88
CA ARG A 584 20.67 7.49 -22.47
C ARG A 584 21.44 6.22 -22.16
N GLU A 585 21.47 5.23 -23.05
CA GLU A 585 22.24 4.00 -22.86
C GLU A 585 23.75 4.28 -22.90
N GLN A 586 24.24 5.03 -23.88
CA GLN A 586 25.63 5.49 -23.93
C GLN A 586 26.01 6.29 -22.67
N ARG A 587 25.13 7.19 -22.20
CA ARG A 587 25.33 7.87 -20.90
C ARG A 587 25.34 6.90 -19.73
N ARG A 588 24.49 5.86 -19.72
CA ARG A 588 24.47 4.85 -18.64
C ARG A 588 25.74 4.00 -18.61
N GLU A 589 26.30 3.69 -19.78
CA GLU A 589 27.58 2.99 -19.91
C GLU A 589 28.73 3.87 -19.39
N LEU A 590 28.75 5.14 -19.79
CA LEU A 590 29.68 6.16 -19.27
C LEU A 590 29.52 6.43 -17.76
N GLU A 591 28.30 6.30 -17.22
CA GLU A 591 27.95 6.51 -15.81
C GLU A 591 28.00 5.25 -14.93
N SER A 592 28.52 4.14 -15.46
CA SER A 592 28.55 2.83 -14.78
C SER A 592 29.44 2.80 -13.53
N SER A 593 30.33 3.78 -13.35
CA SER A 593 31.24 3.86 -12.21
C SER A 593 30.52 4.06 -10.87
N LEU A 594 30.95 3.31 -9.85
CA LEU A 594 30.42 3.38 -8.48
C LEU A 594 30.42 4.80 -7.90
N ALA A 595 31.47 5.58 -8.20
CA ALA A 595 31.64 6.95 -7.72
C ALA A 595 30.54 7.90 -8.24
N GLN A 596 30.17 7.78 -9.52
CA GLN A 596 29.12 8.62 -10.11
C GLN A 596 27.72 8.21 -9.63
N ARG A 597 27.48 6.91 -9.40
CA ARG A 597 26.24 6.43 -8.76
C ARG A 597 26.07 7.00 -7.35
N LEU A 598 27.14 7.02 -6.55
CA LEU A 598 27.13 7.63 -5.22
C LEU A 598 26.85 9.14 -5.29
N ARG A 599 27.52 9.86 -6.19
CA ARG A 599 27.31 11.31 -6.38
C ARG A 599 25.88 11.65 -6.78
N ARG A 600 25.26 10.84 -7.66
CA ARG A 600 23.85 10.99 -8.05
C ARG A 600 22.90 10.70 -6.89
N PHE A 601 23.14 9.64 -6.13
CA PHE A 601 22.35 9.32 -4.94
C PHE A 601 22.37 10.48 -3.95
N LEU A 602 23.55 10.99 -3.62
CA LEU A 602 23.73 12.13 -2.72
C LEU A 602 23.03 13.39 -3.25
N ARG A 603 23.17 13.69 -4.55
CA ARG A 603 22.53 14.86 -5.16
C ARG A 603 21.01 14.76 -5.15
N ARG A 604 20.44 13.58 -5.45
CA ARG A 604 18.98 13.35 -5.37
C ARG A 604 18.48 13.47 -3.94
N LYS A 605 19.19 12.89 -2.96
CA LYS A 605 18.83 13.01 -1.54
C LYS A 605 18.92 14.45 -1.07
N PHE A 606 19.95 15.19 -1.47
CA PHE A 606 20.07 16.61 -1.16
C PHE A 606 18.86 17.42 -1.63
N PHE A 607 18.41 17.24 -2.88
CA PHE A 607 17.21 17.93 -3.38
C PHE A 607 15.91 17.45 -2.71
N LEU A 608 15.87 16.21 -2.25
CA LEU A 608 14.72 15.65 -1.53
C LEU A 608 14.64 16.16 -0.09
N PHE A 609 15.77 16.46 0.55
CA PHE A 609 15.82 17.08 1.89
C PHE A 609 15.70 18.60 1.85
N ARG A 610 16.05 19.24 0.73
CA ARG A 610 15.91 20.69 0.53
C ARG A 610 14.45 21.09 0.27
N ARG A 611 13.68 20.21 -0.36
CA ARG A 611 12.27 20.38 -0.66
C ARG A 611 11.45 19.86 0.52
#